data_AF-A0A968I2L5-F1
#
_entry.id   AF-A0A968I2L5-F1
#
_cell.length_a   1.000
_cell.length_b   1.000
_cell.length_c   1.000
_cell.angle_alpha   90.00
_cell.angle_beta   90.00
_cell.angle_gamma   90.00
#
_symmetry.space_group_name_H-M   'P 1'
#
loop_
_entity.id
_entity.type
_entity.pdbx_description
1 polymer ?
#
loop_
_entity_poly.entity_id
_entity_poly.type
_entity_poly.pdbx_seq_one_letter_code
_entity_poly.pdbx_strand_id
1 'polypeptide(L)'
;MLCPCARDNLLLSDRGSLTAESATGQGGDIDLSARNIQLRRQSFISAAGSAIDPTLDGNIRINAETLVLLEASRIVTRAADPQGGSNINIAPFGNSDLVVLESPDSLINAVGEVTIEGDIEPEPPEAPEVATIDAESELDRNPCNFIEGSEFINTGRGGIPPMPSDPLRGDITMVEWVEMPGEGGGGECS
;
A
#
# COMPACT_ATOMS: atom_id res chain seq x y z
N MET A 1 -49.15 -0.17 1.83
CA MET A 1 -48.15 0.50 2.67
C MET A 1 -47.10 -0.54 3.00
N LEU A 2 -46.00 -0.57 2.25
CA LEU A 2 -44.91 -1.54 2.41
C LEU A 2 -43.80 -0.84 3.19
N CYS A 3 -43.40 -1.39 4.34
CA CYS A 3 -42.20 -0.95 5.05
C CYS A 3 -40.96 -1.41 4.27
N PRO A 4 -40.13 -0.52 3.69
CA PRO A 4 -38.87 -0.92 3.09
C PRO A 4 -37.81 -0.93 4.18
N CYS A 5 -37.77 -1.98 5.01
CA CYS A 5 -36.73 -2.10 6.05
C CYS A 5 -36.24 -3.54 6.28
N ALA A 6 -36.46 -4.45 5.34
CA ALA A 6 -35.67 -5.68 5.31
C ALA A 6 -34.25 -5.32 4.87
N ARG A 7 -33.35 -5.13 5.85
CA ARG A 7 -31.91 -5.04 5.60
C ARG A 7 -31.35 -6.46 5.57
N ASP A 8 -31.18 -7.00 4.37
CA ASP A 8 -30.55 -8.30 4.16
C ASP A 8 -29.03 -8.14 4.30
N ASN A 9 -28.58 -8.05 5.55
CA ASN A 9 -27.17 -7.85 5.90
C ASN A 9 -26.66 -9.02 6.75
N LEU A 10 -25.50 -9.56 6.38
CA LEU A 10 -24.74 -10.52 7.18
C LEU A 10 -23.47 -9.83 7.68
N LEU A 11 -23.28 -9.81 9.00
CA LEU A 11 -22.07 -9.27 9.63
C LEU A 11 -21.42 -10.36 10.50
N LEU A 12 -20.17 -10.73 10.17
CA LEU A 12 -19.32 -11.53 11.03
C LEU A 12 -18.33 -10.62 11.78
N SER A 13 -18.59 -10.58 13.09
CA SER A 13 -17.97 -9.83 14.17
C SER A 13 -16.89 -10.55 15.00
N ASP A 14 -15.77 -9.94 15.39
CA ASP A 14 -14.96 -10.38 16.55
C ASP A 14 -14.57 -11.86 16.57
N ARG A 15 -13.85 -12.33 15.55
CA ARG A 15 -13.56 -13.78 15.33
C ARG A 15 -14.82 -14.61 15.13
N GLY A 16 -15.86 -14.01 14.56
CA GLY A 16 -17.08 -14.68 14.15
C GLY A 16 -16.74 -15.73 13.09
N SER A 17 -17.35 -16.90 13.19
CA SER A 17 -17.04 -18.05 12.33
C SER A 17 -18.31 -18.66 11.77
N LEU A 18 -18.31 -18.93 10.46
CA LEU A 18 -19.28 -19.78 9.80
C LEU A 18 -18.53 -20.93 9.13
N THR A 19 -18.72 -22.14 9.66
CA THR A 19 -18.00 -23.32 9.20
C THR A 19 -18.96 -24.42 8.81
N ALA A 20 -18.77 -25.00 7.63
CA ALA A 20 -19.42 -26.22 7.20
C ALA A 20 -18.37 -27.30 6.98
N GLU A 21 -18.45 -28.36 7.77
CA GLU A 21 -17.58 -29.53 7.64
C GLU A 21 -18.36 -30.79 7.98
N SER A 22 -17.97 -31.90 7.36
CA SER A 22 -18.65 -33.19 7.51
C SER A 22 -17.66 -34.24 7.96
N ALA A 23 -18.02 -34.96 9.03
CA ALA A 23 -17.13 -35.95 9.63
C ALA A 23 -17.12 -37.29 8.89
N THR A 24 -18.24 -37.71 8.30
CA THR A 24 -18.39 -39.08 7.74
C THR A 24 -19.22 -39.15 6.45
N GLY A 25 -19.37 -38.04 5.71
CA GLY A 25 -20.19 -37.99 4.49
C GLY A 25 -19.58 -37.12 3.40
N GLN A 26 -20.43 -36.60 2.51
CA GLN A 26 -20.06 -35.54 1.56
C GLN A 26 -19.55 -34.30 2.30
N GLY A 27 -18.72 -33.48 1.63
CA GLY A 27 -18.23 -32.22 2.18
C GLY A 27 -19.34 -31.27 2.66
N GLY A 28 -18.96 -30.23 3.39
CA GLY A 28 -19.87 -29.20 3.87
C GLY A 28 -19.88 -28.00 2.95
N ASP A 29 -21.01 -27.73 2.30
CA ASP A 29 -21.22 -26.54 1.47
C ASP A 29 -21.77 -25.36 2.29
N ILE A 30 -21.48 -24.14 1.85
CA ILE A 30 -22.02 -22.90 2.41
C ILE A 30 -22.68 -22.10 1.29
N ASP A 31 -23.98 -21.86 1.38
CA ASP A 31 -24.71 -20.92 0.51
C ASP A 31 -25.09 -19.67 1.31
N LEU A 32 -24.53 -18.52 0.94
CA LEU A 32 -24.84 -17.21 1.51
C LEU A 32 -25.56 -16.36 0.48
N SER A 33 -26.67 -15.74 0.87
CA SER A 33 -27.41 -14.82 0.03
C SER A 33 -27.90 -13.65 0.87
N ALA A 34 -27.27 -12.50 0.70
CA ALA A 34 -27.60 -11.27 1.41
C ALA A 34 -27.08 -10.09 0.59
N ARG A 35 -27.78 -8.95 0.60
CA ARG A 35 -27.34 -7.76 -0.15
C ARG A 35 -25.97 -7.29 0.30
N ASN A 36 -25.74 -7.23 1.61
CA ASN A 36 -24.44 -6.81 2.17
C ASN A 36 -23.87 -7.90 3.06
N ILE A 37 -22.65 -8.34 2.78
CA ILE A 37 -21.90 -9.30 3.59
C ILE A 37 -20.59 -8.65 4.03
N GLN A 38 -20.38 -8.58 5.34
CA GLN A 38 -19.17 -8.01 5.92
C GLN A 38 -18.53 -8.97 6.91
N LEU A 39 -17.25 -9.25 6.71
CA LEU A 39 -16.40 -9.95 7.67
C LEU A 39 -15.37 -8.96 8.21
N ARG A 40 -15.24 -8.87 9.53
CA ARG A 40 -14.22 -8.02 10.15
C ARG A 40 -13.74 -8.56 11.49
N ARG A 41 -12.60 -8.04 11.96
CA ARG A 41 -11.88 -8.48 13.17
C ARG A 41 -11.62 -9.98 13.19
N GLN A 42 -10.79 -10.46 12.26
CA GLN A 42 -10.35 -11.86 12.16
C GLN A 42 -11.50 -12.87 12.01
N SER A 43 -12.57 -12.47 11.32
CA SER A 43 -13.73 -13.33 11.09
C SER A 43 -13.46 -14.33 9.97
N PHE A 44 -14.19 -15.44 9.97
CA PHE A 44 -13.85 -16.61 9.18
C PHE A 44 -15.08 -17.28 8.57
N ILE A 45 -15.04 -17.58 7.28
CA ILE A 45 -15.98 -18.48 6.61
C ILE A 45 -15.17 -19.65 6.04
N SER A 46 -15.59 -20.89 6.34
CA SER A 46 -14.93 -22.06 5.77
C SER A 46 -15.85 -23.23 5.47
N ALA A 47 -15.79 -23.69 4.24
CA ALA A 47 -16.32 -24.96 3.80
C ALA A 47 -15.19 -25.99 3.71
N ALA A 48 -15.49 -27.25 4.00
CA ALA A 48 -14.52 -28.33 3.90
C ALA A 48 -15.10 -29.53 3.15
N GLY A 49 -14.35 -30.01 2.16
CA GLY A 49 -14.60 -31.29 1.50
C GLY A 49 -14.52 -32.46 2.48
N SER A 50 -14.95 -33.64 2.02
CA SER A 50 -14.94 -34.84 2.83
C SER A 50 -13.52 -35.27 3.17
N ALA A 51 -13.32 -35.66 4.44
CA ALA A 51 -12.07 -36.25 4.90
C ALA A 51 -11.92 -37.74 4.53
N ILE A 52 -13.00 -38.39 4.08
CA ILE A 52 -13.03 -39.84 3.79
C ILE A 52 -13.01 -40.11 2.29
N ASP A 53 -13.65 -39.24 1.50
CA ASP A 53 -13.67 -39.35 0.05
C ASP A 53 -13.18 -38.04 -0.60
N PRO A 54 -11.97 -38.02 -1.17
CA PRO A 54 -11.38 -36.81 -1.74
C PRO A 54 -12.14 -36.24 -2.95
N THR A 55 -13.07 -37.01 -3.51
CA THR A 55 -13.91 -36.58 -4.64
C THR A 55 -15.12 -35.74 -4.21
N LEU A 56 -15.38 -35.65 -2.90
CA LEU A 56 -16.52 -34.91 -2.36
C LEU A 56 -16.06 -33.55 -1.85
N ASP A 57 -16.41 -32.51 -2.59
CA ASP A 57 -15.96 -31.14 -2.35
C ASP A 57 -16.76 -30.41 -1.27
N GLY A 58 -16.19 -29.31 -0.76
CA GLY A 58 -16.87 -28.34 0.10
C GLY A 58 -16.79 -26.96 -0.53
N ASN A 59 -17.91 -26.51 -1.09
CA ASN A 59 -18.01 -25.29 -1.87
C ASN A 59 -18.59 -24.13 -1.05
N ILE A 60 -18.23 -22.91 -1.43
CA ILE A 60 -18.84 -21.69 -0.89
C ILE A 60 -19.47 -20.94 -2.05
N ARG A 61 -20.76 -20.68 -1.97
CA ARG A 61 -21.48 -19.81 -2.90
C ARG A 61 -21.96 -18.57 -2.17
N ILE A 62 -21.66 -17.40 -2.72
CA ILE A 62 -22.00 -16.12 -2.13
C ILE A 62 -22.72 -15.28 -3.17
N ASN A 63 -23.99 -14.96 -2.91
CA ASN A 63 -24.74 -14.00 -3.69
C ASN A 63 -24.83 -12.68 -2.90
N ALA A 64 -24.18 -11.62 -3.38
CA ALA A 64 -24.14 -10.32 -2.70
C ALA A 64 -24.16 -9.14 -3.67
N GLU A 65 -24.63 -7.98 -3.20
CA GLU A 65 -24.38 -6.70 -3.87
C GLU A 65 -23.04 -6.13 -3.41
N THR A 66 -22.71 -6.34 -2.13
CA THR A 66 -21.46 -5.88 -1.53
C THR A 66 -20.88 -6.94 -0.59
N LEU A 67 -19.67 -7.39 -0.90
CA LEU A 67 -18.87 -8.30 -0.08
C LEU A 67 -17.62 -7.56 0.42
N VAL A 68 -17.46 -7.45 1.73
CA VAL A 68 -16.38 -6.69 2.37
C VAL A 68 -15.63 -7.57 3.37
N LEU A 69 -14.33 -7.76 3.18
CA LEU A 69 -13.42 -8.44 4.10
C LEU A 69 -12.42 -7.44 4.66
N LEU A 70 -12.39 -7.29 5.99
CA LEU A 70 -11.53 -6.34 6.71
C LEU A 70 -10.79 -7.03 7.86
N GLU A 71 -9.67 -6.42 8.29
CA GLU A 71 -9.00 -6.71 9.57
C GLU A 71 -8.66 -8.21 9.70
N ALA A 72 -7.90 -8.74 8.74
CA ALA A 72 -7.44 -10.13 8.65
C ALA A 72 -8.55 -11.19 8.64
N SER A 73 -9.66 -10.89 7.97
CA SER A 73 -10.77 -11.83 7.81
C SER A 73 -10.56 -12.74 6.59
N ARG A 74 -11.12 -13.96 6.62
CA ARG A 74 -10.86 -14.94 5.57
C ARG A 74 -12.10 -15.72 5.15
N ILE A 75 -12.18 -16.02 3.86
CA ILE A 75 -13.15 -16.94 3.25
C ILE A 75 -12.33 -18.02 2.54
N VAL A 76 -12.41 -19.26 3.03
CA VAL A 76 -11.55 -20.33 2.51
C VAL A 76 -12.27 -21.66 2.37
N THR A 77 -11.95 -22.40 1.32
CA THR A 77 -12.29 -23.83 1.27
C THR A 77 -11.12 -24.68 1.75
N ARG A 78 -11.43 -25.90 2.18
CA ARG A 78 -10.45 -26.94 2.51
C ARG A 78 -10.85 -28.21 1.80
N ALA A 79 -9.90 -29.01 1.36
CA ALA A 79 -10.14 -30.32 0.76
C ALA A 79 -9.04 -31.30 1.19
N ALA A 80 -9.35 -32.60 1.19
CA ALA A 80 -8.39 -33.65 1.50
C ALA A 80 -7.41 -33.91 0.33
N ASP A 81 -7.89 -33.77 -0.91
CA ASP A 81 -7.08 -33.80 -2.12
C ASP A 81 -7.03 -32.38 -2.71
N PRO A 82 -5.83 -31.81 -2.97
CA PRO A 82 -5.70 -30.52 -3.62
C PRO A 82 -6.23 -30.48 -5.06
N GLN A 83 -6.48 -31.64 -5.68
CA GLN A 83 -7.20 -31.74 -6.97
C GLN A 83 -8.72 -31.81 -6.80
N GLY A 84 -9.21 -32.00 -5.57
CA GLY A 84 -10.63 -31.95 -5.22
C GLY A 84 -11.14 -30.52 -5.32
N GLY A 85 -12.11 -30.30 -6.20
CA GLY A 85 -12.64 -29.01 -6.66
C GLY A 85 -13.51 -28.31 -5.63
N SER A 86 -12.99 -28.07 -4.43
CA SER A 86 -13.67 -27.24 -3.42
C SER A 86 -13.55 -25.77 -3.82
N ASN A 87 -14.59 -25.28 -4.47
CA ASN A 87 -14.61 -23.99 -5.17
C ASN A 87 -15.28 -22.89 -4.33
N ILE A 88 -14.96 -21.64 -4.67
CA ILE A 88 -15.67 -20.46 -4.19
C ILE A 88 -16.28 -19.76 -5.41
N ASN A 89 -17.60 -19.58 -5.41
CA ASN A 89 -18.32 -18.81 -6.42
C ASN A 89 -18.98 -17.60 -5.75
N ILE A 90 -18.64 -16.40 -6.23
CA ILE A 90 -19.18 -15.14 -5.74
C ILE A 90 -19.92 -14.49 -6.90
N ALA A 91 -21.21 -14.27 -6.72
CA ALA A 91 -22.11 -13.79 -7.76
C ALA A 91 -22.93 -12.57 -7.29
N PRO A 92 -23.41 -11.75 -8.22
CA PRO A 92 -24.31 -10.64 -7.90
C PRO A 92 -25.61 -11.14 -7.24
N PHE A 93 -26.13 -10.36 -6.29
CA PHE A 93 -27.43 -10.64 -5.70
C PHE A 93 -28.56 -10.24 -6.66
N GLY A 94 -29.18 -11.23 -7.30
CA GLY A 94 -30.26 -11.00 -8.25
C GLY A 94 -29.76 -10.33 -9.53
N ASN A 95 -30.28 -9.13 -9.83
CA ASN A 95 -29.90 -8.35 -11.02
C ASN A 95 -29.08 -7.10 -10.66
N SER A 96 -28.43 -7.09 -9.49
CA SER A 96 -27.62 -5.98 -9.00
C SER A 96 -26.16 -6.16 -9.43
N ASP A 97 -25.36 -5.11 -9.33
CA ASP A 97 -23.90 -5.21 -9.50
C ASP A 97 -23.25 -5.84 -8.25
N LEU A 98 -22.09 -6.48 -8.44
CA LEU A 98 -21.28 -7.04 -7.36
C LEU A 98 -20.07 -6.13 -7.08
N VAL A 99 -19.93 -5.71 -5.83
CA VAL A 99 -18.73 -5.03 -5.32
C VAL A 99 -18.02 -5.92 -4.31
N VAL A 100 -16.76 -6.26 -4.58
CA VAL A 100 -15.90 -7.02 -3.65
C VAL A 100 -14.76 -6.11 -3.16
N LEU A 101 -14.66 -5.94 -1.85
CA LEU A 101 -13.59 -5.19 -1.19
C LEU A 101 -12.85 -6.10 -0.21
N GLU A 102 -11.58 -6.34 -0.47
CA GLU A 102 -10.70 -7.15 0.38
C GLU A 102 -9.56 -6.27 0.89
N SER A 103 -9.39 -6.20 2.22
CA SER A 103 -8.24 -5.52 2.80
C SER A 103 -6.94 -6.30 2.54
N PRO A 104 -5.77 -5.64 2.50
CA PRO A 104 -4.50 -6.32 2.15
C PRO A 104 -4.09 -7.47 3.08
N ASP A 105 -4.64 -7.51 4.29
CA ASP A 105 -4.41 -8.55 5.30
C ASP A 105 -5.50 -9.64 5.33
N SER A 106 -6.57 -9.48 4.55
CA SER A 106 -7.63 -10.48 4.39
C SER A 106 -7.28 -11.50 3.30
N LEU A 107 -8.07 -12.57 3.20
CA LEU A 107 -7.85 -13.63 2.21
C LEU A 107 -9.15 -14.27 1.72
N ILE A 108 -9.34 -14.30 0.39
CA ILE A 108 -10.27 -15.23 -0.28
C ILE A 108 -9.45 -16.31 -0.98
N ASN A 109 -9.59 -17.57 -0.57
CA ASN A 109 -8.81 -18.66 -1.18
C ASN A 109 -9.57 -19.98 -1.24
N ALA A 110 -9.74 -20.50 -2.45
CA ALA A 110 -10.23 -21.86 -2.67
C ALA A 110 -9.05 -22.84 -2.77
N VAL A 111 -9.29 -24.12 -2.44
CA VAL A 111 -8.40 -25.21 -2.87
C VAL A 111 -8.58 -25.48 -4.37
N GLY A 112 -9.83 -25.43 -4.85
CA GLY A 112 -10.16 -25.46 -6.27
C GLY A 112 -10.07 -24.06 -6.89
N GLU A 113 -11.14 -23.63 -7.56
CA GLU A 113 -11.22 -22.35 -8.24
C GLU A 113 -11.93 -21.28 -7.40
N VAL A 114 -11.52 -20.01 -7.55
CA VAL A 114 -12.28 -18.85 -7.13
C VAL A 114 -12.85 -18.18 -8.37
N THR A 115 -14.17 -18.17 -8.49
CA THR A 115 -14.90 -17.48 -9.56
C THR A 115 -15.64 -16.28 -8.97
N ILE A 116 -15.40 -15.09 -9.52
CA ILE A 116 -16.13 -13.87 -9.17
C ILE A 116 -16.88 -13.42 -10.41
N GLU A 117 -18.20 -13.53 -10.38
CA GLU A 117 -19.09 -13.15 -11.46
C GLU A 117 -19.39 -11.66 -11.35
N GLY A 118 -19.20 -10.94 -12.46
CA GLY A 118 -19.52 -9.53 -12.57
C GLY A 118 -19.03 -9.00 -13.90
N ASP A 119 -19.77 -8.04 -14.45
CA ASP A 119 -19.32 -7.25 -15.59
C ASP A 119 -18.20 -6.31 -15.11
N ILE A 120 -16.98 -6.81 -15.03
CA ILE A 120 -15.81 -5.93 -15.02
C ILE A 120 -15.70 -5.42 -16.45
N GLU A 121 -16.50 -4.43 -16.80
CA GLU A 121 -16.24 -3.59 -17.97
C GLU A 121 -15.30 -2.50 -17.46
N PRO A 122 -13.96 -2.67 -17.56
CA PRO A 122 -13.07 -1.57 -17.22
C PRO A 122 -13.40 -0.45 -18.18
N GLU A 123 -14.06 0.62 -17.71
CA GLU A 123 -14.01 1.90 -18.39
C GLU A 123 -12.61 2.46 -18.09
N PRO A 124 -11.61 2.33 -19.00
CA PRO A 124 -10.36 3.00 -18.79
C PRO A 124 -10.66 4.50 -18.64
N PRO A 125 -10.09 5.18 -17.62
CA PRO A 125 -10.20 6.63 -17.57
C PRO A 125 -9.65 7.17 -18.90
N GLU A 126 -10.44 7.98 -19.61
CA GLU A 126 -9.94 8.71 -20.77
C GLU A 126 -8.69 9.48 -20.33
N ALA A 127 -7.53 9.04 -20.82
CA ALA A 127 -6.28 9.70 -20.52
C ALA A 127 -6.39 11.13 -21.09
N PRO A 128 -6.15 12.18 -20.28
CA PRO A 128 -6.09 13.53 -20.83
C PRO A 128 -5.03 13.56 -21.91
N GLU A 129 -5.36 14.08 -23.09
CA GLU A 129 -4.37 14.31 -24.15
C GLU A 129 -3.31 15.27 -23.58
N VAL A 130 -2.11 14.73 -23.33
CA VAL A 130 -0.98 15.55 -22.90
C VAL A 130 -0.50 16.32 -24.13
N ALA A 131 -0.84 17.60 -24.20
CA ALA A 131 -0.18 18.52 -25.12
C ALA A 131 1.29 18.61 -24.70
N THR A 132 2.18 17.97 -25.46
CA THR A 132 3.62 18.12 -25.27
C THR A 132 3.99 19.56 -25.63
N ILE A 133 4.35 20.37 -24.64
CA ILE A 133 5.08 21.60 -24.90
C ILE A 133 6.47 21.17 -25.35
N ASP A 134 6.84 21.60 -26.55
CA ASP A 134 8.18 21.40 -27.08
C ASP A 134 9.19 22.19 -26.24
N ALA A 135 9.88 21.50 -25.34
CA ALA A 135 10.88 22.10 -24.47
C ALA A 135 12.13 22.55 -25.26
N GLU A 136 12.28 22.14 -26.52
CA GLU A 136 13.42 22.53 -27.36
C GLU A 136 13.37 24.02 -27.75
N SER A 137 12.18 24.66 -27.79
CA SER A 137 12.09 26.11 -28.07
C SER A 137 12.41 27.00 -26.86
N GLU A 138 12.42 26.45 -25.63
CA GLU A 138 12.69 27.20 -24.40
C GLU A 138 14.16 27.10 -23.94
N LEU A 139 14.96 26.21 -24.55
CA LEU A 139 16.37 26.00 -24.19
C LEU A 139 17.36 26.76 -25.08
N ASP A 140 16.91 27.45 -26.14
CA ASP A 140 17.77 28.32 -26.97
C ASP A 140 17.88 29.75 -26.41
N ARG A 141 18.04 29.86 -25.10
CA ARG A 141 18.52 31.10 -24.47
C ARG A 141 19.94 30.89 -24.05
N ASN A 142 20.86 31.11 -24.99
CA ASN A 142 22.31 31.05 -24.75
C ASN A 142 22.69 31.93 -23.54
N PRO A 143 23.01 31.33 -22.38
CA PRO A 143 23.31 32.08 -21.16
C PRO A 143 24.66 32.83 -21.24
N CYS A 144 25.50 32.52 -22.24
CA CYS A 144 26.75 33.24 -22.48
C CYS A 144 26.54 34.66 -23.04
N ASN A 145 25.32 35.01 -23.46
CA ASN A 145 24.99 36.37 -23.91
C ASN A 145 24.51 37.28 -22.76
N PHE A 146 24.37 36.76 -21.54
CA PHE A 146 24.01 37.50 -20.32
C PHE A 146 25.18 37.44 -19.31
N ILE A 147 26.34 37.94 -19.72
CA ILE A 147 27.47 38.17 -18.80
C ILE A 147 27.54 39.67 -18.52
N GLU A 148 26.65 40.16 -17.66
CA GLU A 148 26.97 41.34 -16.85
C GLU A 148 27.71 40.82 -15.60
N GLY A 149 28.92 41.33 -15.39
CA GLY A 149 29.90 40.78 -14.47
C GLY A 149 29.33 40.47 -13.07
N SER A 150 29.41 39.20 -12.68
CA SER A 150 29.08 38.79 -11.31
C SER A 150 30.29 39.03 -10.41
N GLU A 151 30.14 39.95 -9.45
CA GLU A 151 31.11 40.20 -8.39
C GLU A 151 30.68 39.47 -7.11
N PHE A 152 31.57 38.67 -6.52
CA PHE A 152 31.35 38.03 -5.23
C PHE A 152 32.34 38.59 -4.20
N ILE A 153 31.83 39.39 -3.25
CA ILE A 153 32.63 39.93 -2.15
C ILE A 153 32.39 39.09 -0.90
N ASN A 154 33.46 38.46 -0.39
CA ASN A 154 33.46 37.81 0.91
C ASN A 154 33.95 38.82 1.97
N THR A 155 33.06 39.33 2.83
CA THR A 155 33.39 40.30 3.89
C THR A 155 33.77 39.66 5.24
N GLY A 156 34.16 38.37 5.25
CA GLY A 156 34.52 37.65 6.47
C GLY A 156 35.97 37.15 6.51
N ARG A 157 36.43 36.72 7.70
CA ARG A 157 37.76 36.08 7.91
C ARG A 157 37.82 34.59 7.48
N GLY A 158 36.81 34.11 6.76
CA GLY A 158 36.71 32.72 6.29
C GLY A 158 36.47 32.71 4.79
N GLY A 159 37.54 32.56 4.01
CA GLY A 159 37.51 32.49 2.55
C GLY A 159 36.69 31.32 2.01
N ILE A 160 36.45 31.34 0.70
CA ILE A 160 35.81 30.24 -0.03
C ILE A 160 36.71 28.99 0.08
N PRO A 161 36.18 27.82 0.48
CA PRO A 161 37.00 26.62 0.61
C PRO A 161 37.58 26.19 -0.75
N PRO A 162 38.86 25.76 -0.80
CA PRO A 162 39.46 25.27 -2.03
C PRO A 162 38.72 24.02 -2.52
N MET A 163 38.70 23.84 -3.83
CA MET A 163 37.99 22.72 -4.45
C MET A 163 38.75 21.41 -4.20
N PRO A 164 38.09 20.24 -4.19
CA PRO A 164 38.71 18.95 -3.83
C PRO A 164 39.90 18.52 -4.71
N SER A 165 40.09 19.15 -5.88
CA SER A 165 41.20 18.91 -6.79
C SER A 165 42.41 19.84 -6.56
N ASP A 166 42.30 20.80 -5.64
CA ASP A 166 43.43 21.67 -5.31
C ASP A 166 44.47 20.91 -4.47
N PRO A 167 45.77 21.03 -4.77
CA PRO A 167 46.80 20.38 -3.98
C PRO A 167 46.80 20.96 -2.56
N LEU A 168 46.72 20.08 -1.56
CA LEU A 168 46.72 20.43 -0.14
C LEU A 168 48.00 21.20 0.22
N ARG A 169 47.90 22.52 0.37
CA ARG A 169 48.93 23.33 1.03
C ARG A 169 48.82 23.15 2.53
N GLY A 170 49.68 22.30 3.09
CA GLY A 170 49.93 22.29 4.54
C GLY A 170 50.72 23.53 4.92
N ASP A 171 50.09 24.47 5.62
CA ASP A 171 50.77 25.64 6.16
C ASP A 171 51.48 25.23 7.46
N ILE A 172 52.81 25.18 7.41
CA ILE A 172 53.66 24.88 8.56
C ILE A 172 53.97 26.22 9.22
N THR A 173 53.18 26.61 10.22
CA THR A 173 53.44 27.86 10.95
C THR A 173 54.67 27.69 11.84
N MET A 174 55.79 28.26 11.42
CA MET A 174 56.97 28.44 12.26
C MET A 174 56.76 29.69 13.10
N VAL A 175 56.59 29.53 14.42
CA VAL A 175 56.50 30.66 15.35
C VAL A 175 57.90 31.10 15.75
N GLU A 176 58.21 32.36 15.44
CA GLU A 176 59.41 33.06 15.88
C GLU A 176 59.25 33.48 17.35
N TRP A 177 60.25 33.18 18.18
CA TRP A 177 60.22 33.50 19.60
C TRP A 177 60.50 34.99 19.84
N VAL A 178 59.66 35.65 20.64
CA VAL A 178 59.83 37.05 21.03
C VAL A 178 60.45 37.15 22.41
N GLU A 179 61.49 37.98 22.53
CA GLU A 179 62.22 38.31 23.75
C GLU A 179 61.53 39.46 24.50
N MET A 180 61.40 39.35 25.83
CA MET A 180 60.59 40.26 26.67
C MET A 180 61.33 41.57 26.99
N PRO A 181 60.74 42.76 26.73
CA PRO A 181 61.29 44.02 27.22
C PRO A 181 60.79 44.34 28.64
N GLY A 182 61.71 44.87 29.45
CA GLY A 182 61.59 45.03 30.89
C GLY A 182 60.87 46.28 31.41
N GLU A 183 60.57 46.18 32.71
CA GLU A 183 60.07 47.10 33.73
C GLU A 183 60.18 48.61 33.47
N GLY A 184 59.08 49.36 33.71
CA GLY A 184 59.16 50.80 33.88
C GLY A 184 57.83 51.55 34.11
N GLY A 185 57.44 51.71 35.37
CA GLY A 185 56.86 52.95 35.91
C GLY A 185 55.36 53.22 35.71
N GLY A 186 54.52 52.76 36.64
CA GLY A 186 53.14 53.24 36.81
C GLY A 186 53.06 54.47 37.73
N GLY A 187 52.45 55.54 37.24
CA GLY A 187 52.12 56.76 38.01
C GLY A 187 50.73 56.68 38.66
N GLU A 188 50.64 57.23 39.86
CA GLU A 188 49.44 57.32 40.72
C GLU A 188 48.48 58.44 40.27
N CYS A 189 47.18 58.27 40.52
CA CYS A 189 46.18 59.34 40.54
C CYS A 189 45.30 59.16 41.78
N SER A 190 45.10 60.27 42.50
CA SER A 190 44.44 60.42 43.81
C SER A 190 42.93 60.24 43.79
#